data_AF-A0AAD7DKS6-F1
#
_entry.id   AF-A0AAD7DKS6-F1
#
_cell.length_a   1.000
_cell.length_b   1.000
_cell.length_c   1.000
_cell.angle_alpha   90.00
_cell.angle_beta   90.00
_cell.angle_gamma   90.00
#
_symmetry.space_group_name_H-M   'P 1'
#
loop_
_entity.id
_entity.type
_entity.pdbx_description
1 polymer ?
#
loop_
_entity_poly.entity_id
_entity_poly.type
_entity_poly.pdbx_seq_one_letter_code
_entity_poly.pdbx_strand_id
1 'polypeptide(L)'
;RTFAHQFKRKHLGGQGMYTKSRALLDAIEDRIRMASVQYRAARKVLWALRGASDWEKVLQELRPDDVRGMNERLMNDSEKEESWKARALAGLPADGVGKDLDEYGEPVELIVLFNLETGEGCRLLSWIWYTASTSADTAGDGKLHTGTDLPTVQGMEADNVSDIQVEWLKARARADCWREELILLEEEMRRTLVFCTWKANWWLKRAAPRTDVSPELAEGLQTYALE
;
A
#
# COMPACT_ATOMS: atom_id res chain seq x y z
N ARG A 1 9.19 -9.15 -9.20
CA ARG A 1 8.17 -8.67 -10.18
C ARG A 1 8.02 -7.15 -10.13
N THR A 2 7.53 -6.57 -9.04
CA THR A 2 7.23 -5.13 -8.88
C THR A 2 8.40 -4.20 -9.20
N PHE A 3 9.61 -4.50 -8.71
CA PHE A 3 10.82 -3.72 -9.01
C PHE A 3 11.13 -3.65 -10.52
N ALA A 4 11.01 -4.77 -11.24
CA ALA A 4 11.26 -4.82 -12.67
C ALA A 4 10.24 -3.98 -13.47
N HIS A 5 8.97 -3.94 -13.05
CA HIS A 5 7.95 -3.06 -13.65
C HIS A 5 8.24 -1.58 -13.38
N GLN A 6 8.62 -1.21 -12.16
CA GLN A 6 8.98 0.17 -11.82
C GLN A 6 10.26 0.62 -12.57
N PHE A 7 11.24 -0.27 -12.68
CA PHE A 7 12.46 -0.01 -13.44
C PHE A 7 12.14 0.21 -14.93
N LYS A 8 11.30 -0.66 -15.52
CA LYS A 8 10.78 -0.51 -16.90
C LYS A 8 10.13 0.85 -17.12
N ARG A 9 9.20 1.26 -16.23
CA ARG A 9 8.48 2.54 -16.32
C ARG A 9 9.40 3.77 -16.24
N LYS A 10 10.47 3.71 -15.46
CA LYS A 10 11.36 4.86 -15.20
C LYS A 10 12.50 5.01 -16.21
N HIS A 11 13.00 3.92 -16.79
CA HIS A 11 14.29 3.93 -17.49
C HIS A 11 14.24 3.55 -18.96
N LEU A 12 13.10 3.08 -19.48
CA LEU A 12 13.04 2.60 -20.86
C LEU A 12 12.34 3.61 -21.76
N GLY A 13 13.09 4.13 -22.73
CA GLY A 13 12.59 4.88 -23.88
C GLY A 13 12.93 4.15 -25.18
N GLY A 14 11.99 4.11 -26.13
CA GLY A 14 12.17 3.52 -27.45
C GLY A 14 11.76 2.04 -27.56
N GLN A 15 11.29 1.67 -28.75
CA GLN A 15 10.65 0.37 -29.05
C GLN A 15 11.57 -0.85 -28.87
N GLY A 16 12.87 -0.75 -29.19
CA GLY A 16 13.80 -1.88 -29.07
C GLY A 16 14.19 -2.25 -27.63
N MET A 17 14.13 -1.29 -26.70
CA MET A 17 14.34 -1.56 -25.27
C MET A 17 13.10 -2.18 -24.62
N TYR A 18 11.92 -1.91 -25.20
CA TYR A 18 10.64 -2.46 -24.77
C TYR A 18 10.60 -3.99 -24.88
N THR A 19 11.00 -4.54 -26.03
CA THR A 19 10.99 -5.99 -26.29
C THR A 19 11.96 -6.74 -25.38
N LYS A 20 13.17 -6.20 -25.17
CA LYS A 20 14.17 -6.79 -24.24
C LYS A 20 13.67 -6.79 -22.80
N SER A 21 13.02 -5.71 -22.37
CA SER A 21 12.44 -5.65 -21.03
C SER A 21 11.26 -6.60 -20.88
N ARG A 22 10.44 -6.78 -21.92
CA ARG A 22 9.32 -7.74 -21.90
C ARG A 22 9.84 -9.17 -21.75
N ALA A 23 10.85 -9.54 -22.55
CA ALA A 23 11.50 -10.85 -22.45
C ALA A 23 12.09 -11.11 -21.04
N LEU A 24 12.67 -10.09 -20.41
CA LEU A 24 13.16 -10.19 -19.03
C LEU A 24 12.00 -10.43 -18.05
N LEU A 25 10.91 -9.65 -18.15
CA LEU A 25 9.74 -9.80 -17.29
C LEU A 25 9.12 -11.20 -17.44
N ASP A 26 8.95 -11.67 -18.68
CA ASP A 26 8.38 -12.99 -18.97
C ASP A 26 9.28 -14.10 -18.38
N ALA A 27 10.61 -13.97 -18.50
CA ALA A 27 11.55 -14.90 -17.88
C ALA A 27 11.45 -14.91 -16.33
N ILE A 28 11.21 -13.76 -15.70
CA ILE A 28 10.96 -13.68 -14.25
C ILE A 28 9.64 -14.39 -13.91
N GLU A 29 8.56 -14.12 -14.66
CA GLU A 29 7.25 -14.74 -14.41
C GLU A 29 7.29 -16.25 -14.60
N ASP A 30 8.01 -16.75 -15.60
CA ASP A 30 8.21 -18.18 -15.84
C ASP A 30 8.98 -18.85 -14.70
N ARG A 31 10.03 -18.21 -14.19
CA ARG A 31 10.78 -18.71 -13.02
C ARG A 31 9.89 -18.78 -11.78
N ILE A 32 9.07 -17.76 -11.54
CA ILE A 32 8.11 -17.75 -10.43
C ILE A 32 7.11 -18.90 -10.60
N ARG A 33 6.57 -19.10 -11.80
CA ARG A 33 5.64 -20.19 -12.10
C ARG A 33 6.28 -21.54 -11.85
N MET A 34 7.48 -21.78 -12.38
CA MET A 34 8.22 -23.02 -12.18
C MET A 34 8.47 -23.29 -10.69
N ALA A 35 8.95 -22.30 -9.93
CA ALA A 35 9.18 -22.44 -8.49
C ALA A 35 7.89 -22.77 -7.73
N SER A 36 6.77 -22.13 -8.08
CA SER A 36 5.47 -22.41 -7.45
C SER A 36 4.98 -23.84 -7.71
N VAL A 37 5.16 -24.35 -8.93
CA VAL A 37 4.80 -25.72 -9.31
C VAL A 37 5.69 -26.72 -8.58
N GLN A 38 7.00 -26.47 -8.55
CA GLN A 38 7.96 -27.31 -7.83
C GLN A 38 7.63 -27.36 -6.34
N TYR A 39 7.33 -26.23 -5.70
CA TYR A 39 6.93 -26.17 -4.30
C TYR A 39 5.68 -27.01 -4.03
N ARG A 40 4.63 -26.84 -4.83
CA ARG A 40 3.37 -27.60 -4.68
C ARG A 40 3.59 -29.10 -4.89
N ALA A 41 4.40 -29.48 -5.87
CA ALA A 41 4.73 -30.88 -6.12
C ALA A 41 5.54 -31.48 -4.95
N ALA A 42 6.58 -30.79 -4.50
CA ALA A 42 7.41 -31.20 -3.36
C ALA A 42 6.57 -31.35 -2.08
N ARG A 43 5.68 -30.39 -1.79
CA ARG A 43 4.77 -30.46 -0.64
C ARG A 43 3.83 -31.66 -0.73
N LYS A 44 3.28 -31.97 -1.90
CA LYS A 44 2.42 -33.15 -2.11
C LYS A 44 3.17 -34.45 -1.83
N VAL A 45 4.41 -34.56 -2.32
CA VAL A 45 5.28 -35.72 -2.05
C VAL A 45 5.61 -35.82 -0.57
N LEU A 46 5.96 -34.70 0.06
CA LEU A 46 6.30 -34.65 1.48
C LEU A 46 5.10 -35.03 2.36
N TRP A 47 3.90 -34.58 1.98
CA TRP A 47 2.64 -35.02 2.60
C TRP A 47 2.43 -36.52 2.49
N ALA A 48 2.65 -37.11 1.30
CA ALA A 48 2.50 -38.54 1.07
C ALA A 48 3.50 -39.39 1.89
N LEU A 49 4.73 -38.88 2.10
CA LEU A 49 5.77 -39.60 2.81
C LEU A 49 5.68 -39.47 4.35
N ARG A 50 5.38 -38.27 4.86
CA ARG A 50 5.47 -37.94 6.30
C ARG A 50 4.11 -37.75 6.98
N GLY A 51 3.05 -37.47 6.23
CA GLY A 51 1.74 -37.10 6.76
C GLY A 51 1.74 -35.73 7.46
N ALA A 52 0.63 -35.42 8.15
CA ALA A 52 0.45 -34.18 8.90
C ALA A 52 1.35 -34.15 10.14
N SER A 53 2.30 -33.21 10.20
CA SER A 53 3.24 -33.04 11.30
C SER A 53 3.65 -31.55 11.37
N ASP A 54 4.54 -31.16 12.27
CA ASP A 54 4.88 -29.74 12.54
C ASP A 54 5.48 -29.01 11.34
N TRP A 55 5.98 -29.74 10.34
CA TRP A 55 6.46 -29.17 9.09
C TRP A 55 5.36 -28.42 8.32
N GLU A 56 4.08 -28.74 8.52
CA GLU A 56 2.95 -28.05 7.87
C GLU A 56 2.82 -26.58 8.31
N LYS A 57 3.22 -26.28 9.55
CA LYS A 57 3.22 -24.90 10.07
C LYS A 57 4.25 -24.02 9.34
N VAL A 58 5.37 -24.64 8.93
CA VAL A 58 6.48 -23.99 8.22
C VAL A 58 6.23 -23.97 6.71
N LEU A 59 5.74 -25.07 6.13
CA LEU A 59 5.49 -25.23 4.70
C LEU A 59 3.98 -25.30 4.45
N GLN A 60 3.35 -24.13 4.42
CA GLN A 60 1.92 -23.97 4.22
C GLN A 60 1.50 -24.26 2.78
N GLU A 61 0.19 -24.42 2.55
CA GLU A 61 -0.33 -24.55 1.19
C GLU A 61 -0.13 -23.24 0.41
N LEU A 62 0.56 -23.32 -0.72
CA LEU A 62 0.84 -22.16 -1.57
C LEU A 62 -0.32 -21.87 -2.52
N ARG A 63 -1.21 -20.97 -2.13
CA ARG A 63 -2.28 -20.47 -3.00
C ARG A 63 -1.71 -19.52 -4.07
N PRO A 64 -2.35 -19.38 -5.24
CA PRO A 64 -1.91 -18.43 -6.25
C PRO A 64 -1.82 -17.00 -5.70
N ASP A 65 -2.73 -16.65 -4.79
CA ASP A 65 -2.77 -15.33 -4.13
C ASP A 65 -1.61 -15.10 -3.15
N ASP A 66 -0.89 -16.15 -2.73
CA ASP A 66 0.26 -16.02 -1.82
C ASP A 66 1.54 -15.64 -2.57
N VAL A 67 1.62 -15.92 -3.87
CA VAL A 67 2.80 -15.65 -4.72
C VAL A 67 2.79 -14.17 -5.12
N ARG A 68 3.27 -13.33 -4.22
CA ARG A 68 3.26 -11.87 -4.36
C ARG A 68 4.62 -11.28 -4.03
N GLY A 69 5.01 -10.23 -4.74
CA GLY A 69 6.16 -9.42 -4.36
C GLY A 69 5.92 -8.68 -3.03
N MET A 70 7.01 -8.39 -2.30
CA MET A 70 7.01 -7.56 -1.09
C MET A 70 6.29 -6.21 -1.27
N ASN A 71 6.19 -5.68 -2.50
CA ASN A 71 5.55 -4.40 -2.86
C ASN A 71 4.25 -4.56 -3.70
N GLU A 72 3.76 -5.79 -3.90
CA GLU A 72 2.56 -6.07 -4.67
C GLU A 72 1.32 -6.08 -3.75
N ARG A 73 0.20 -5.47 -4.19
CA ARG A 73 -1.10 -5.45 -3.49
C ARG A 73 -2.13 -6.27 -4.29
N LEU A 74 -3.00 -6.98 -3.57
CA LEU A 74 -4.32 -7.34 -4.10
C LEU A 74 -5.31 -6.32 -3.50
N MET A 75 -6.19 -5.76 -4.33
CA MET A 75 -7.36 -5.06 -3.82
C MET A 75 -8.12 -6.03 -2.90
N ASN A 76 -8.48 -5.56 -1.71
CA ASN A 76 -9.38 -6.30 -0.84
C ASN A 76 -10.72 -6.52 -1.56
N ASP A 77 -11.50 -7.56 -1.22
CA ASP A 77 -12.75 -7.81 -1.97
C ASP A 77 -13.72 -6.61 -1.89
N SER A 78 -13.73 -5.89 -0.76
CA SER A 78 -14.42 -4.60 -0.60
C SER A 78 -13.88 -3.51 -1.53
N GLU A 79 -12.56 -3.44 -1.73
CA GLU A 79 -11.93 -2.45 -2.62
C GLU A 79 -12.17 -2.78 -4.09
N LYS A 80 -12.22 -4.09 -4.44
CA LYS A 80 -12.63 -4.53 -5.78
C LYS A 80 -14.08 -4.14 -6.05
N GLU A 81 -14.97 -4.29 -5.08
CA GLU A 81 -16.36 -3.86 -5.19
C GLU A 81 -16.50 -2.34 -5.32
N GLU A 82 -15.72 -1.56 -4.56
CA GLU A 82 -15.70 -0.10 -4.66
C GLU A 82 -15.12 0.37 -6.00
N SER A 83 -14.04 -0.26 -6.47
CA SER A 83 -13.49 -0.02 -7.80
C SER A 83 -14.49 -0.38 -8.89
N TRP A 84 -15.21 -1.49 -8.73
CA TRP A 84 -16.26 -1.93 -9.65
C TRP A 84 -17.43 -0.93 -9.68
N LYS A 85 -17.88 -0.45 -8.52
CA LYS A 85 -18.90 0.59 -8.40
C LYS A 85 -18.44 1.91 -9.03
N ALA A 86 -17.21 2.32 -8.81
CA ALA A 86 -16.63 3.53 -9.41
C ALA A 86 -16.53 3.41 -10.94
N ARG A 87 -16.12 2.24 -11.46
CA ARG A 87 -16.11 1.94 -12.90
C ARG A 87 -17.51 1.98 -13.50
N ALA A 88 -18.48 1.37 -12.84
CA ALA A 88 -19.88 1.37 -13.27
C ALA A 88 -20.46 2.80 -13.30
N LEU A 89 -20.14 3.61 -12.28
CA LEU A 89 -20.53 5.03 -12.23
C LEU A 89 -19.90 5.86 -13.36
N ALA A 90 -18.67 5.51 -13.74
CA ALA A 90 -17.95 6.13 -14.86
C ALA A 90 -18.35 5.59 -16.25
N GLY A 91 -19.32 4.67 -16.34
CA GLY A 91 -19.79 4.08 -17.59
C GLY A 91 -18.81 3.11 -18.25
N LEU A 92 -17.84 2.59 -17.50
CA LEU A 92 -16.82 1.65 -17.97
C LEU A 92 -17.27 0.18 -17.74
N PRO A 93 -16.90 -0.76 -18.63
CA PRO A 93 -17.28 -2.16 -18.51
C PRO A 93 -16.67 -2.83 -17.26
N ALA A 94 -17.50 -3.65 -16.61
CA ALA A 94 -17.23 -4.35 -15.36
C ALA A 94 -16.02 -5.31 -15.39
N ASP A 95 -15.81 -5.99 -16.51
CA ASP A 95 -14.80 -7.05 -16.63
C ASP A 95 -13.36 -6.53 -16.75
N GLY A 96 -13.14 -5.21 -16.75
CA GLY A 96 -11.80 -4.61 -16.83
C GLY A 96 -11.06 -4.86 -18.15
N VAL A 97 -11.61 -5.67 -19.05
CA VAL A 97 -11.06 -5.94 -20.38
C VAL A 97 -11.64 -4.91 -21.37
N GLY A 98 -11.24 -3.65 -21.20
CA GLY A 98 -11.11 -2.79 -22.36
C GLY A 98 -9.94 -3.34 -23.16
N LYS A 99 -10.21 -4.02 -24.28
CA LYS A 99 -9.19 -4.37 -25.30
C LYS A 99 -8.73 -3.13 -26.07
N ASP A 100 -8.68 -1.98 -25.40
CA ASP A 100 -7.99 -0.83 -25.96
C ASP A 100 -6.53 -1.11 -25.66
N LEU A 101 -5.95 -1.89 -26.56
CA LEU A 101 -4.51 -2.03 -26.67
C LEU A 101 -4.00 -0.68 -27.20
N ASP A 102 -2.94 -0.17 -26.61
CA ASP A 102 -2.24 0.96 -27.22
C ASP A 102 -1.65 0.53 -28.58
N GLU A 103 -1.09 1.49 -29.33
CA GLU A 103 -0.42 1.25 -30.62
C GLU A 103 0.66 0.14 -30.55
N TYR A 104 1.05 -0.28 -29.34
CA TYR A 104 2.08 -1.27 -29.05
C TYR A 104 1.55 -2.59 -28.46
N GLY A 105 0.23 -2.80 -28.41
CA GLY A 105 -0.34 -4.08 -28.02
C GLY A 105 -0.37 -4.35 -26.51
N GLU A 106 -0.19 -3.32 -25.68
CA GLU A 106 -0.38 -3.42 -24.23
C GLU A 106 -1.75 -2.88 -23.84
N PRO A 107 -2.43 -3.51 -22.87
CA PRO A 107 -3.68 -2.97 -22.37
C PRO A 107 -3.43 -1.54 -21.89
N VAL A 108 -4.13 -0.56 -22.47
CA VAL A 108 -4.12 0.81 -21.99
C VAL A 108 -4.57 0.73 -20.55
N GLU A 109 -3.64 0.90 -19.61
CA GLU A 109 -3.95 1.04 -18.19
C GLU A 109 -4.74 2.35 -18.02
N LEU A 110 -6.03 2.32 -18.35
CA LEU A 110 -7.04 3.27 -17.87
C LEU A 110 -7.30 3.02 -16.36
N ILE A 111 -6.21 2.81 -15.63
CA ILE A 111 -6.10 2.55 -14.20
C ILE A 111 -5.68 3.85 -13.48
N VAL A 112 -5.25 4.88 -14.22
CA VAL A 112 -4.69 6.11 -13.63
C VAL A 112 -5.76 7.06 -13.06
N LEU A 113 -7.04 6.97 -13.46
CA LEU A 113 -8.08 7.90 -12.97
C LEU A 113 -8.88 7.44 -11.73
N PHE A 114 -8.84 6.14 -11.37
CA PHE A 114 -9.68 5.58 -10.30
C PHE A 114 -8.91 4.68 -9.32
N ASN A 115 -7.61 4.91 -9.17
CA ASN A 115 -6.92 4.43 -7.99
C ASN A 115 -7.39 5.27 -6.78
N LEU A 116 -8.54 4.92 -6.19
CA LEU A 116 -8.75 5.18 -4.76
C LEU A 116 -7.71 4.30 -4.05
N GLU A 117 -6.48 4.79 -3.94
CA GLU A 117 -5.44 4.15 -3.17
C GLU A 117 -5.83 4.32 -1.70
N THR A 118 -6.63 3.38 -1.19
CA THR A 118 -6.84 3.25 0.26
C THR A 118 -5.46 3.20 0.91
N GLY A 119 -5.29 3.99 1.96
CA GLY A 119 -4.01 4.24 2.60
C GLY A 119 -3.23 2.96 2.89
N GLU A 120 -1.90 3.10 2.94
CA GLU A 120 -1.01 1.95 3.01
C GLU A 120 -1.15 1.09 4.29
N GLY A 121 -1.99 1.51 5.25
CA GLY A 121 -2.13 0.98 6.60
C GLY A 121 -2.75 -0.42 6.73
N CYS A 122 -3.55 -0.89 5.77
CA CYS A 122 -4.23 -2.20 5.85
C CYS A 122 -3.48 -3.34 5.14
N ARG A 123 -2.16 -3.19 4.94
CA ARG A 123 -1.38 -4.13 4.13
C ARG A 123 -1.04 -5.41 4.89
N LEU A 124 -1.47 -6.56 4.37
CA LEU A 124 -1.03 -7.87 4.84
C LEU A 124 -0.03 -8.49 3.85
N LEU A 125 1.16 -8.85 4.35
CA LEU A 125 2.15 -9.58 3.55
C LEU A 125 1.72 -11.04 3.38
N SER A 126 2.09 -11.65 2.25
CA SER A 126 1.92 -13.10 2.11
C SER A 126 2.84 -13.84 3.07
N TRP A 127 2.39 -15.01 3.51
CA TRP A 127 3.08 -15.78 4.53
C TRP A 127 4.49 -16.21 4.14
N ILE A 128 4.75 -16.31 2.82
CA ILE A 128 6.05 -16.63 2.24
C ILE A 128 7.15 -15.62 2.60
N TRP A 129 6.77 -14.42 3.07
CA TRP A 129 7.71 -13.38 3.52
C TRP A 129 7.93 -13.39 5.03
N TYR A 130 7.13 -14.14 5.80
CA TYR A 130 7.46 -14.38 7.20
C TYR A 130 8.52 -15.46 7.25
N THR A 131 9.69 -15.12 7.80
CA THR A 131 10.68 -16.13 8.12
C THR A 131 10.05 -17.04 9.16
N ALA A 132 9.90 -18.33 8.82
CA ALA A 132 9.65 -19.32 9.84
C ALA A 132 10.85 -19.24 10.78
N SER A 133 10.66 -18.65 11.97
CA SER A 133 11.63 -18.83 13.04
C SER A 133 11.70 -20.33 13.23
N THR A 134 12.81 -20.94 12.80
CA THR A 134 13.08 -22.34 13.05
C THR A 134 13.17 -22.48 14.56
N SER A 135 12.03 -22.70 15.21
CA SER A 135 11.95 -23.08 16.62
C SER A 135 12.37 -24.53 16.71
N ALA A 136 13.65 -24.78 16.45
CA ALA A 136 14.31 -26.04 16.67
C ALA A 136 15.65 -25.76 17.34
N ASP A 137 15.60 -25.07 18.48
CA ASP A 137 16.58 -25.26 19.54
C ASP A 137 15.82 -25.52 20.84
N THR A 138 15.72 -26.82 21.12
CA THR A 138 15.45 -27.39 22.43
C THR A 138 16.44 -26.80 23.45
N ALA A 139 15.91 -26.32 24.58
CA ALA A 139 16.56 -26.11 25.87
C ALA A 139 18.10 -26.27 25.92
N GLY A 140 18.83 -25.16 26.09
CA GLY A 140 20.25 -25.20 26.42
C GLY A 140 20.90 -23.82 26.38
N ASP A 141 20.94 -23.17 27.54
CA ASP A 141 21.85 -22.11 27.99
C ASP A 141 22.21 -20.94 27.07
N GLY A 142 21.87 -19.75 27.56
CA GLY A 142 22.23 -18.48 26.96
C GLY A 142 23.75 -18.34 26.76
N LYS A 143 24.16 -18.20 25.50
CA LYS A 143 25.44 -17.59 25.17
C LYS A 143 25.32 -16.82 23.86
N LEU A 144 25.52 -15.51 23.97
CA LEU A 144 25.73 -14.57 22.88
C LEU A 144 26.83 -15.12 21.93
N HIS A 145 26.48 -15.41 20.68
CA HIS A 145 27.43 -15.64 19.61
C HIS A 145 27.32 -14.54 18.56
N THR A 146 28.05 -13.45 18.82
CA THR A 146 28.64 -12.62 17.78
C THR A 146 29.85 -13.38 17.23
N GLY A 147 29.76 -13.90 16.01
CA GLY A 147 30.88 -14.62 15.40
C GLY A 147 30.42 -15.48 14.24
N THR A 148 30.50 -14.88 13.05
CA THR A 148 30.77 -15.50 11.75
C THR A 148 31.23 -16.96 11.81
N ASP A 149 30.50 -17.85 11.11
CA ASP A 149 31.03 -18.84 10.15
C ASP A 149 30.08 -20.06 10.03
N LEU A 150 29.03 -19.91 9.23
CA LEU A 150 28.32 -21.03 8.57
C LEU A 150 28.14 -20.66 7.09
N PRO A 151 28.14 -21.63 6.17
CA PRO A 151 28.29 -21.38 4.74
C PRO A 151 27.05 -20.71 4.15
N THR A 152 27.07 -19.39 4.19
CA THR A 152 26.69 -18.46 3.14
C THR A 152 25.83 -19.02 2.00
N VAL A 153 24.54 -19.14 2.28
CA VAL A 153 23.49 -18.79 1.30
C VAL A 153 23.20 -17.28 1.47
N GLN A 154 24.24 -16.41 1.46
CA GLN A 154 24.12 -14.98 1.86
C GLN A 154 23.38 -14.09 0.85
N GLY A 155 23.07 -14.56 -0.35
CA GLY A 155 22.42 -13.71 -1.35
C GLY A 155 20.93 -13.50 -1.10
N MET A 156 20.19 -14.59 -0.89
CA MET A 156 18.72 -14.54 -0.91
C MET A 156 18.10 -14.13 0.44
N GLU A 157 18.70 -14.56 1.56
CA GLU A 157 18.16 -14.29 2.89
C GLU A 157 18.41 -12.85 3.35
N ALA A 158 19.56 -12.27 2.98
CA ALA A 158 19.89 -10.89 3.31
C ALA A 158 18.96 -9.89 2.59
N ASP A 159 18.68 -10.13 1.31
CA ASP A 159 17.77 -9.30 0.52
C ASP A 159 16.35 -9.32 1.10
N ASN A 160 15.83 -10.49 1.47
CA ASN A 160 14.50 -10.62 2.09
C ASN A 160 14.39 -9.88 3.44
N VAL A 161 15.43 -9.95 4.28
CA VAL A 161 15.46 -9.23 5.57
C VAL A 161 15.47 -7.72 5.34
N SER A 162 16.25 -7.23 4.37
CA SER A 162 16.32 -5.81 4.04
C SER A 162 14.97 -5.26 3.56
N ASP A 163 14.26 -6.03 2.75
CA ASP A 163 12.95 -5.66 2.20
C ASP A 163 11.89 -5.55 3.31
N ILE A 164 11.88 -6.48 4.27
CA ILE A 164 11.00 -6.43 5.45
C ILE A 164 11.33 -5.23 6.34
N GLN A 165 12.62 -4.93 6.53
CA GLN A 165 13.06 -3.77 7.31
C GLN A 165 12.61 -2.45 6.66
N VAL A 166 12.67 -2.34 5.34
CA VAL A 166 12.17 -1.16 4.61
C VAL A 166 10.67 -0.98 4.83
N GLU A 167 9.88 -2.04 4.73
CA GLU A 167 8.43 -1.96 4.99
C GLU A 167 8.12 -1.61 6.45
N TRP A 168 8.88 -2.15 7.40
CA TRP A 168 8.77 -1.79 8.81
C TRP A 168 9.12 -0.31 9.05
N LEU A 169 10.20 0.18 8.46
CA LEU A 169 10.61 1.59 8.57
C LEU A 169 9.54 2.53 7.99
N LYS A 170 8.94 2.18 6.85
CA LYS A 170 7.81 2.94 6.29
C LYS A 170 6.61 2.92 7.23
N ALA A 171 6.22 1.75 7.74
CA ALA A 171 5.09 1.64 8.66
C ALA A 171 5.33 2.43 9.96
N ARG A 172 6.54 2.40 10.48
CA ARG A 172 6.96 3.19 11.64
C ARG A 172 6.91 4.69 11.36
N ALA A 173 7.47 5.14 10.24
CA ALA A 173 7.41 6.55 9.84
C ALA A 173 5.97 7.05 9.71
N ARG A 174 5.07 6.26 9.11
CA ARG A 174 3.63 6.58 9.06
C ARG A 174 3.01 6.67 10.44
N ALA A 175 3.32 5.72 11.34
CA ALA A 175 2.80 5.74 12.70
C ALA A 175 3.27 6.97 13.50
N ASP A 176 4.52 7.39 13.28
CA ASP A 176 5.07 8.60 13.91
C ASP A 176 4.43 9.87 13.32
N CYS A 177 4.27 9.95 11.99
CA CYS A 177 3.53 11.05 11.34
C CYS A 177 2.07 11.13 11.81
N TRP A 178 1.36 10.01 11.93
CA TRP A 178 -0.02 10.00 12.45
C TRP A 178 -0.10 10.50 13.87
N ARG A 179 0.90 10.21 14.72
CA ARG A 179 0.96 10.74 16.08
C ARG A 179 1.10 12.25 16.08
N GLU A 180 1.97 12.79 15.23
CA GLU A 180 2.14 14.24 15.07
C GLU A 180 0.86 14.88 14.53
N GLU A 181 0.22 14.26 13.54
CA GLU A 181 -1.02 14.74 12.93
C GLU A 181 -2.17 14.78 13.93
N LEU A 182 -2.29 13.80 14.83
CA LEU A 182 -3.28 13.82 15.91
C LEU A 182 -3.08 15.02 16.85
N ILE A 183 -1.83 15.33 17.21
CA ILE A 183 -1.50 16.48 18.07
C ILE A 183 -1.81 17.79 17.34
N LEU A 184 -1.46 17.88 16.06
CA LEU A 184 -1.75 19.07 15.23
C LEU A 184 -3.26 19.28 15.04
N LEU A 185 -4.01 18.20 14.79
CA LEU A 185 -5.45 18.24 14.60
C LEU A 185 -6.17 18.74 15.87
N GLU A 186 -5.77 18.25 17.04
CA GLU A 186 -6.34 18.72 18.31
C GLU A 186 -6.12 20.24 18.51
N GLU A 187 -4.90 20.72 18.25
CA GLU A 187 -4.61 22.15 18.35
C GLU A 187 -5.32 22.95 17.26
N GLU A 188 -5.51 22.40 16.06
CA GLU A 188 -6.27 23.05 14.99
C GLU A 188 -7.77 23.12 15.32
N MET A 189 -8.35 22.08 15.92
CA MET A 189 -9.73 22.11 16.44
C MET A 189 -9.89 23.21 17.50
N ARG A 190 -8.92 23.31 18.43
CA ARG A 190 -8.91 24.37 19.45
C ARG A 190 -8.80 25.76 18.84
N ARG A 191 -7.87 25.95 17.89
CA ARG A 191 -7.70 27.22 17.15
C ARG A 191 -8.92 27.59 16.33
N THR A 192 -9.60 26.63 15.73
CA THR A 192 -10.82 26.86 14.96
C THR A 192 -11.92 27.46 15.84
N LEU A 193 -12.12 26.92 17.05
CA LEU A 193 -13.08 27.49 18.01
C LEU A 193 -12.70 28.91 18.44
N VAL A 194 -11.42 29.15 18.75
CA VAL A 194 -10.92 30.49 19.11
C VAL A 194 -11.07 31.47 17.93
N PHE A 195 -10.81 31.02 16.72
CA PHE A 195 -10.98 31.82 15.51
C PHE A 195 -12.45 32.16 15.26
N CYS A 196 -13.35 31.19 15.36
CA CYS A 196 -14.79 31.42 15.19
C CYS A 196 -15.33 32.39 16.26
N THR A 197 -14.93 32.24 17.53
CA THR A 197 -15.34 33.17 18.60
C THR A 197 -14.76 34.57 18.39
N TRP A 198 -13.49 34.67 18.00
CA TRP A 198 -12.87 35.95 17.64
C TRP A 198 -13.58 36.62 16.46
N LYS A 199 -13.90 35.85 15.41
CA LYS A 199 -14.56 36.35 14.19
C LYS A 199 -16.00 36.78 14.47
N ALA A 200 -16.73 36.05 15.31
CA ALA A 200 -18.05 36.44 15.79
C ALA A 200 -17.98 37.77 16.57
N ASN A 201 -17.05 37.90 17.51
CA ASN A 201 -16.85 39.16 18.23
C ASN A 201 -16.41 40.32 17.33
N TRP A 202 -15.62 40.03 16.29
CA TRP A 202 -15.23 41.02 15.30
C TRP A 202 -16.43 41.54 14.51
N TRP A 203 -17.35 40.67 14.10
CA TRP A 203 -18.62 41.06 13.47
C TRP A 203 -19.51 41.85 14.44
N LEU A 204 -19.66 41.42 15.70
CA LEU A 204 -20.42 42.15 16.73
C LEU A 204 -19.90 43.58 16.95
N LYS A 205 -18.57 43.76 17.03
CA LYS A 205 -17.97 45.10 17.14
C LYS A 205 -18.26 45.98 15.93
N ARG A 206 -18.44 45.35 14.77
CA ARG A 206 -18.69 46.02 13.49
C ARG A 206 -20.18 46.30 13.25
N ALA A 207 -21.07 45.64 14.00
CA ALA A 207 -22.50 45.95 14.10
C ALA A 207 -22.79 47.26 14.86
N ALA A 208 -21.76 47.94 15.38
CA ALA A 208 -21.92 49.28 15.92
C ALA A 208 -22.46 50.24 14.84
N PRO A 209 -23.45 51.09 15.15
CA PRO A 209 -24.07 51.95 14.16
C PRO A 209 -23.04 52.90 13.56
N ARG A 210 -22.85 52.80 12.24
CA ARG A 210 -22.10 53.78 11.45
C ARG A 210 -22.95 55.04 11.33
N THR A 211 -22.51 56.14 11.93
CA THR A 211 -23.24 57.42 11.97
C THR A 211 -23.09 58.25 10.68
N ASP A 212 -22.23 57.82 9.77
CA ASP A 212 -21.91 58.46 8.50
C ASP A 212 -22.81 58.03 7.32
N VAL A 213 -23.76 57.11 7.57
CA VAL A 213 -24.53 56.44 6.51
C VAL A 213 -26.04 56.62 6.70
N SER A 214 -26.80 56.58 5.60
CA SER A 214 -28.28 56.57 5.60
C SER A 214 -28.84 55.55 6.61
N PRO A 215 -29.92 55.89 7.35
CA PRO A 215 -30.51 55.02 8.38
C PRO A 215 -30.92 53.64 7.86
N GLU A 216 -31.45 53.57 6.63
CA GLU A 216 -31.86 52.31 5.99
C GLU A 216 -30.66 51.39 5.71
N LEU A 217 -29.53 51.97 5.30
CA LEU A 217 -28.29 51.23 5.04
C LEU A 217 -27.57 50.86 6.34
N ALA A 218 -27.69 51.68 7.39
CA ALA A 218 -27.19 51.36 8.72
C ALA A 218 -27.90 50.13 9.31
N GLU A 219 -29.23 50.04 9.16
CA GLU A 219 -30.03 48.90 9.60
C GLU A 219 -29.70 47.62 8.81
N GLY A 220 -29.50 47.73 7.49
CA GLY A 220 -29.04 46.61 6.65
C GLY A 220 -27.64 46.10 6.99
N LEU A 221 -26.70 46.99 7.33
CA LEU A 221 -25.36 46.59 7.77
C LEU A 221 -25.36 45.95 9.15
N GLN A 222 -26.26 46.40 10.03
CA GLN A 222 -26.40 45.87 11.38
C GLN A 222 -27.01 44.47 11.38
N THR A 223 -28.05 44.25 10.57
CA THR A 223 -28.67 42.93 10.37
C THR A 223 -27.66 41.93 9.80
N TYR A 224 -26.95 42.29 8.73
CA TYR A 224 -25.92 41.42 8.13
C TYR A 224 -24.75 41.05 9.08
N ALA A 225 -24.44 41.92 10.04
CA ALA A 225 -23.38 41.65 11.02
C ALA A 225 -23.86 40.80 12.22
N LEU A 226 -25.18 40.64 12.39
CA LEU A 226 -25.83 39.87 13.46
C LEU A 226 -26.41 38.53 12.99
N GLU A 227 -26.63 38.37 11.68
CA GLU A 227 -27.02 37.12 10.99
C GLU A 227 -25.88 36.09 10.98
#